data_AF-A0A931SYA3-F1
#
_entry.id   AF-A0A931SYA3-F1
#
_cell.length_a   1.000
_cell.length_b   1.000
_cell.length_c   1.000
_cell.angle_alpha   90.00
_cell.angle_beta   90.00
_cell.angle_gamma   90.00
#
_symmetry.space_group_name_H-M   'P 1'
#
loop_
_entity.id
_entity.type
_entity.pdbx_description
1 polymer ?
#
loop_
_entity_poly.entity_id
_entity_poly.type
_entity_poly.pdbx_seq_one_letter_code
_entity_poly.pdbx_strand_id
1 'polypeptide(L)'
;MKVYLGTDHAGFELKEKVKEYLQKQGHEVEDCGALSFDPADDYPDFISKAAQKVAADASSYGIVFGKSGAGECIVANKIKGVRAAFVTEHQTYDLVKLFLETPFSNEERHKRRIEKIRRIEDRH
;
A
#
# COMPACT_ATOMS: atom_id res chain seq x y z
N MET A 1 -12.70 5.85 -4.89
CA MET A 1 -11.23 5.84 -5.11
C MET A 1 -10.80 4.41 -5.36
N LYS A 2 -9.81 4.21 -6.22
CA LYS A 2 -9.23 2.90 -6.52
C LYS A 2 -8.20 2.55 -5.45
N VAL A 3 -8.31 1.36 -4.85
CA VAL A 3 -7.40 0.86 -3.83
C VAL A 3 -6.89 -0.53 -4.21
N TYR A 4 -5.58 -0.68 -4.31
CA TYR A 4 -4.92 -1.96 -4.56
C TYR A 4 -4.49 -2.60 -3.23
N LEU A 5 -4.86 -3.86 -3.02
CA LEU A 5 -4.47 -4.62 -1.83
C LEU A 5 -3.42 -5.68 -2.18
N GLY A 6 -2.47 -5.92 -1.29
CA GLY A 6 -1.46 -6.96 -1.42
C GLY A 6 -1.08 -7.57 -0.07
N THR A 7 -0.90 -8.89 0.01
CA THR A 7 -0.51 -9.59 1.25
C THR A 7 0.11 -10.95 0.95
N ASP A 8 0.91 -11.47 1.88
CA ASP A 8 1.15 -12.91 2.04
C ASP A 8 0.12 -13.55 2.98
N HIS A 9 0.32 -14.82 3.33
CA HIS A 9 -0.46 -15.59 4.29
C HIS A 9 -0.59 -14.91 5.65
N ALA A 10 0.44 -14.22 6.14
CA ALA A 10 0.44 -13.65 7.47
C ALA A 10 -0.52 -12.46 7.60
N GLY A 11 -0.70 -11.70 6.53
CA GLY A 11 -1.68 -10.60 6.48
C GLY A 11 -3.03 -10.97 5.87
N PHE A 12 -3.22 -12.21 5.40
CA PHE A 12 -4.38 -12.63 4.59
C PHE A 12 -5.73 -12.31 5.25
N GLU A 13 -5.92 -12.71 6.52
CA GLU A 13 -7.18 -12.46 7.23
C GLU A 13 -7.47 -10.97 7.42
N LEU A 14 -6.44 -10.17 7.73
CA LEU A 14 -6.59 -8.73 7.92
C LEU A 14 -6.93 -8.05 6.59
N LYS A 15 -6.27 -8.46 5.50
CA LYS A 15 -6.57 -7.97 4.16
C LYS A 15 -8.03 -8.23 3.78
N GLU A 16 -8.56 -9.44 4.00
CA GLU A 16 -9.97 -9.74 3.70
C GLU A 16 -10.94 -8.87 4.54
N LYS A 17 -10.67 -8.68 5.84
CA LYS A 17 -11.48 -7.78 6.69
C LYS A 17 -11.46 -6.33 6.18
N VAL A 18 -10.29 -5.81 5.82
CA VAL A 18 -10.14 -4.45 5.29
C VAL A 18 -10.76 -4.31 3.91
N LYS A 19 -10.62 -5.31 3.04
CA LYS A 19 -11.27 -5.37 1.72
C LYS A 19 -12.78 -5.24 1.82
N GLU A 20 -13.42 -6.03 2.68
CA GLU A 20 -14.85 -5.92 2.94
C GLU A 20 -15.24 -4.54 3.47
N TYR A 21 -14.46 -3.99 4.40
CA TYR A 21 -14.70 -2.67 4.96
C TYR A 21 -14.66 -1.58 3.86
N LEU A 22 -13.62 -1.58 3.04
CA LEU A 22 -13.44 -0.61 1.95
C LEU A 22 -14.56 -0.71 0.90
N GLN A 23 -14.96 -1.93 0.55
CA GLN A 23 -16.08 -2.17 -0.37
C GLN A 23 -17.40 -1.64 0.21
N LYS A 24 -17.66 -1.85 1.51
CA LYS A 24 -18.83 -1.29 2.21
C LYS A 24 -18.82 0.25 2.23
N GLN A 25 -17.65 0.89 2.19
CA GLN A 25 -17.51 2.35 2.05
C GLN A 25 -17.60 2.84 0.59
N GLY A 26 -17.84 1.96 -0.39
CA GLY A 26 -17.99 2.32 -1.80
C GLY A 26 -16.68 2.58 -2.54
N HIS A 27 -15.55 2.13 -2.00
CA HIS A 27 -14.27 2.19 -2.71
C HIS A 27 -14.16 1.06 -3.74
N GLU A 28 -13.46 1.33 -4.85
CA GLU A 28 -13.16 0.30 -5.85
C GLU A 28 -11.90 -0.43 -5.41
N VAL A 29 -12.06 -1.67 -4.94
CA VAL A 29 -10.96 -2.45 -4.38
C VAL A 29 -10.52 -3.51 -5.37
N GLU A 30 -9.21 -3.56 -5.63
CA GLU A 30 -8.61 -4.61 -6.43
C GLU A 30 -7.58 -5.40 -5.62
N ASP A 31 -7.83 -6.69 -5.50
CA ASP A 31 -7.03 -7.61 -4.71
C ASP A 31 -5.92 -8.21 -5.58
N CYS A 32 -4.67 -7.79 -5.34
CA CYS A 32 -3.50 -8.28 -6.08
C CYS A 32 -2.94 -9.59 -5.49
N GLY A 33 -3.65 -10.17 -4.52
CA GLY A 33 -3.29 -11.40 -3.82
C GLY A 33 -2.62 -11.15 -2.48
N ALA A 34 -2.39 -12.19 -1.68
CA ALA A 34 -2.79 -13.57 -1.92
C ALA A 34 -4.32 -13.73 -2.00
N LEU A 35 -4.81 -14.55 -2.96
CA LEU A 35 -6.25 -14.76 -3.19
C LEU A 35 -6.83 -15.95 -2.41
N SER A 36 -5.93 -16.77 -1.85
CA SER A 36 -6.21 -17.89 -0.97
C SER A 36 -5.10 -17.97 0.06
N PHE A 37 -5.38 -18.55 1.23
CA PHE A 37 -4.36 -18.78 2.24
C PHE A 37 -3.40 -19.89 1.79
N ASP A 38 -2.11 -19.58 1.72
CA ASP A 38 -1.03 -20.54 1.51
C ASP A 38 0.13 -20.23 2.47
N PRO A 39 0.36 -21.04 3.52
CA PRO A 39 1.38 -20.74 4.54
C PRO A 39 2.81 -20.72 4.01
N ALA A 40 3.04 -21.12 2.76
CA ALA A 40 4.35 -21.10 2.10
C ALA A 40 4.51 -19.95 1.09
N ASP A 41 3.52 -19.06 0.95
CA ASP A 41 3.61 -17.94 0.02
C ASP A 41 4.54 -16.81 0.53
N ASP A 42 4.99 -15.98 -0.41
CA ASP A 42 5.99 -14.94 -0.17
C ASP A 42 5.44 -13.56 -0.52
N TYR A 43 5.47 -12.63 0.45
CA TYR A 43 4.90 -11.28 0.29
C TYR A 43 5.42 -10.47 -0.91
N PRO A 44 6.69 -10.58 -1.37
CA PRO A 44 7.17 -9.74 -2.48
C PRO A 44 6.37 -9.94 -3.77
N ASP A 45 5.84 -11.15 -4.02
CA ASP A 45 5.08 -11.49 -5.23
C ASP A 45 3.74 -10.76 -5.33
N PHE A 46 3.18 -10.36 -4.19
CA PHE A 46 1.88 -9.67 -4.11
C PHE A 46 2.07 -8.17 -3.90
N ILE A 47 3.02 -7.79 -3.03
CA ILE A 47 3.28 -6.38 -2.71
C ILE A 47 3.81 -5.64 -3.94
N SER A 48 4.72 -6.25 -4.71
CA SER A 48 5.25 -5.64 -5.93
C SER A 48 4.15 -5.37 -6.96
N LYS A 49 3.20 -6.30 -7.14
CA LYS A 49 2.06 -6.14 -8.06
C LYS A 49 1.15 -4.99 -7.64
N ALA A 50 0.78 -4.91 -6.35
CA ALA A 50 -0.04 -3.81 -5.84
C ALA A 50 0.68 -2.46 -6.03
N ALA A 51 1.96 -2.38 -5.67
CA ALA A 51 2.76 -1.17 -5.79
C ALA A 51 2.96 -0.75 -7.26
N GLN A 52 3.15 -1.68 -8.20
CA GLN A 52 3.24 -1.38 -9.63
C GLN A 52 1.94 -0.76 -10.17
N LYS A 53 0.78 -1.25 -9.73
CA LYS A 53 -0.50 -0.66 -10.13
C LYS A 53 -0.71 0.73 -9.55
N VAL A 54 -0.30 0.95 -8.30
CA VAL A 54 -0.28 2.30 -7.70
C VAL A 54 0.64 3.24 -8.49
N ALA A 55 1.82 2.79 -8.90
CA ALA A 55 2.73 3.60 -9.71
C ALA A 55 2.14 3.96 -11.08
N ALA A 56 1.35 3.07 -11.67
CA ALA A 56 0.71 3.27 -12.97
C ALA A 56 -0.54 4.17 -12.92
N ASP A 57 -1.18 4.30 -11.75
CA ASP A 57 -2.37 5.12 -11.53
C ASP A 57 -2.14 6.11 -10.38
N ALA A 58 -1.75 7.34 -10.74
CA ALA A 58 -1.47 8.41 -9.79
C ALA A 58 -2.69 8.87 -8.96
N SER A 59 -3.91 8.43 -9.32
CA SER A 59 -5.15 8.72 -8.57
C SER A 59 -5.55 7.61 -7.59
N SER A 60 -4.77 6.52 -7.56
CA SER A 60 -5.02 5.35 -6.73
C SER A 60 -4.20 5.33 -5.45
N TYR A 61 -4.58 4.40 -4.56
CA TYR A 61 -3.87 4.11 -3.32
C TYR A 61 -3.55 2.61 -3.23
N GLY A 62 -2.58 2.27 -2.40
CA GLY A 62 -2.24 0.89 -2.07
C GLY A 62 -2.21 0.66 -0.56
N ILE A 63 -2.70 -0.50 -0.12
CA ILE A 63 -2.58 -0.96 1.27
C ILE A 63 -2.04 -2.38 1.22
N VAL A 64 -0.93 -2.60 1.91
CA VAL A 64 -0.23 -3.89 1.91
C VAL A 64 -0.12 -4.43 3.32
N PHE A 65 -0.24 -5.76 3.44
CA PHE A 65 -0.34 -6.45 4.72
C PHE A 65 0.69 -7.58 4.78
N GLY A 66 1.04 -7.94 6.01
CA GLY A 66 1.88 -9.08 6.33
C GLY A 66 1.98 -9.18 7.85
N LYS A 67 2.92 -9.97 8.36
CA LYS A 67 3.04 -10.16 9.82
C LYS A 67 3.38 -8.87 10.56
N SER A 68 4.40 -8.17 10.06
CA SER A 68 4.92 -6.95 10.69
C SER A 68 4.63 -5.69 9.90
N GLY A 69 4.40 -5.78 8.59
CA GLY A 69 4.27 -4.64 7.67
C GLY A 69 5.60 -4.01 7.24
N ALA A 70 6.73 -4.38 7.88
CA ALA A 70 8.02 -3.77 7.59
C ALA A 70 8.64 -4.26 6.27
N GLY A 71 8.62 -5.58 6.01
CA GLY A 71 9.14 -6.16 4.77
C GLY A 71 8.33 -5.72 3.56
N GLU A 72 7.02 -5.65 3.74
CA GLU A 72 6.04 -5.20 2.76
C GLU A 72 6.27 -3.73 2.41
N CYS A 73 6.47 -2.88 3.42
CA CYS A 73 6.81 -1.47 3.21
C CYS A 73 8.15 -1.30 2.46
N ILE A 74 9.14 -2.15 2.75
CA ILE A 74 10.41 -2.15 2.02
C ILE A 74 10.18 -2.50 0.54
N VAL A 75 9.46 -3.60 0.24
CA VAL A 75 9.20 -4.03 -1.15
C VAL A 75 8.39 -2.99 -1.91
N ALA A 76 7.34 -2.42 -1.32
CA ALA A 76 6.53 -1.39 -1.97
C ALA A 76 7.38 -0.18 -2.38
N ASN A 77 8.29 0.26 -1.50
CA ASN A 77 9.21 1.37 -1.77
C ASN A 77 10.34 1.01 -2.77
N LYS A 78 10.48 -0.25 -3.20
CA LYS A 78 11.38 -0.62 -4.32
C LYS A 78 10.76 -0.34 -5.69
N ILE A 79 9.45 -0.16 -5.77
CA ILE A 79 8.79 0.17 -7.03
C ILE A 79 8.96 1.65 -7.30
N LYS A 80 9.54 1.95 -8.47
CA LYS A 80 9.85 3.32 -8.87
C LYS A 80 8.62 4.21 -8.77
N GLY A 81 8.75 5.30 -8.03
CA GLY A 81 7.71 6.29 -7.87
C GLY A 81 6.63 5.91 -6.84
N VAL A 82 6.77 4.83 -6.08
CA VAL A 82 5.91 4.53 -4.93
C VAL A 82 6.52 5.10 -3.65
N ARG A 83 5.67 5.61 -2.75
CA ARG A 83 6.09 6.04 -1.40
C ARG A 83 5.17 5.38 -0.38
N ALA A 84 5.64 4.30 0.23
CA ALA A 84 4.91 3.57 1.25
C ALA A 84 5.36 3.98 2.65
N ALA A 85 4.40 4.09 3.56
CA ALA A 85 4.63 4.35 4.97
C ALA A 85 4.25 3.11 5.79
N PHE A 86 4.99 2.88 6.88
CA PHE A 86 4.72 1.79 7.80
C PHE A 86 3.68 2.21 8.85
N VAL A 87 2.74 1.31 9.14
CA VAL A 87 1.70 1.47 10.16
C VAL A 87 1.55 0.18 10.96
N THR A 88 1.24 0.31 12.26
CA THR A 88 1.06 -0.86 13.13
C THR A 88 -0.38 -1.37 13.07
N GLU A 89 -0.59 -2.66 13.38
CA GLU A 89 -1.91 -3.30 13.35
C GLU A 89 -2.96 -2.53 14.17
N HIS A 90 -2.60 -2.10 15.39
CA HIS A 90 -3.49 -1.36 16.29
C HIS A 90 -4.04 -0.07 15.66
N GLN A 91 -3.34 0.51 14.68
CA GLN A 91 -3.73 1.76 14.06
C GLN A 91 -4.47 1.55 12.72
N THR A 92 -4.62 0.30 12.25
CA THR A 92 -4.99 -0.01 10.86
C THR A 92 -6.32 0.61 10.44
N TYR A 93 -7.41 0.40 11.18
CA TYR A 93 -8.73 0.88 10.73
C TYR A 93 -8.82 2.41 10.68
N ASP A 94 -8.42 3.08 11.75
CA ASP A 94 -8.44 4.54 11.82
C ASP A 94 -7.48 5.16 10.80
N LEU A 95 -6.30 4.56 10.61
CA LEU A 95 -5.33 5.06 9.62
C LEU A 95 -5.76 4.77 8.19
N VAL A 96 -6.41 3.65 7.88
CA VAL A 96 -6.92 3.40 6.52
C VAL A 96 -7.96 4.46 6.15
N LYS A 97 -8.88 4.78 7.06
CA LYS A 97 -9.84 5.85 6.85
C LYS A 97 -9.12 7.21 6.65
N LEU A 98 -8.26 7.59 7.61
CA LEU A 98 -7.55 8.85 7.56
C LEU A 98 -6.68 8.97 6.29
N PHE A 99 -6.02 7.89 5.89
CA PHE A 99 -5.15 7.83 4.72
C PHE A 99 -5.91 8.09 3.42
N LEU A 100 -7.11 7.53 3.29
CA LEU A 100 -7.95 7.70 2.11
C LEU A 100 -8.64 9.08 2.09
N GLU A 101 -8.98 9.64 3.24
CA GLU A 101 -9.70 10.91 3.34
C GLU A 101 -8.78 12.15 3.39
N THR A 102 -7.50 11.99 3.77
CA THR A 102 -6.58 13.11 3.96
C THR A 102 -5.88 13.49 2.65
N PRO A 103 -6.18 14.66 2.06
CA PRO A 103 -5.46 15.11 0.88
C PRO A 103 -4.01 15.43 1.23
N PHE A 104 -3.11 15.22 0.28
CA PHE A 104 -1.73 15.67 0.42
C PHE A 104 -1.68 17.19 0.61
N SER A 105 -0.95 17.66 1.62
CA SER A 105 -0.95 19.07 2.02
C SER A 105 -0.40 20.03 0.96
N ASN A 106 0.32 19.52 -0.04
CA ASN A 106 0.87 20.29 -1.16
C ASN A 106 1.81 21.43 -0.76
N GLU A 107 2.26 21.52 0.49
CA GLU A 107 3.18 22.58 0.89
C GLU A 107 4.53 22.44 0.18
N GLU A 108 5.13 23.58 -0.16
CA GLU A 108 6.37 23.63 -0.94
C GLU A 108 7.53 22.86 -0.29
N ARG A 109 7.59 22.83 1.05
CA ARG A 109 8.60 22.02 1.77
C ARG A 109 8.44 20.52 1.51
N HIS A 110 7.21 20.02 1.38
CA HIS A 110 6.92 18.60 1.16
C HIS A 110 7.17 18.22 -0.29
N LYS A 111 6.67 19.02 -1.25
CA LYS A 111 6.96 18.85 -2.67
C LYS A 111 8.47 18.83 -2.96
N ARG A 112 9.22 19.79 -2.41
CA ARG A 112 10.68 19.85 -2.56
C ARG A 112 11.38 18.61 -2.01
N ARG A 113 10.93 18.05 -0.88
CA ARG A 113 11.52 16.83 -0.30
C ARG A 113 11.22 15.61 -1.16
N ILE A 114 9.98 15.47 -1.64
CA ILE A 114 9.59 14.40 -2.57
C ILE A 114 10.42 14.46 -3.86
N GLU A 115 10.61 15.65 -4.41
CA GLU A 115 11.45 15.84 -5.61
C GLU A 115 12.91 15.45 -5.35
N LYS A 116 13.47 15.74 -4.17
CA LYS A 116 14.80 15.24 -3.80
C LYS A 116 14.87 13.72 -3.71
N ILE A 117 13.82 13.07 -3.18
CA ILE A 117 13.74 11.60 -3.13
C ILE A 117 13.69 11.03 -4.54
N ARG A 118 12.88 11.61 -5.43
CA ARG A 118 12.81 11.21 -6.84
C ARG A 118 14.18 11.30 -7.53
N ARG A 119 14.95 12.36 -7.28
CA ARG A 119 16.33 12.47 -7.81
C ARG A 119 17.30 11.46 -7.22
N ILE A 120 17.07 10.97 -6.00
CA ILE A 120 17.86 9.86 -5.45
C ILE A 120 17.50 8.58 -6.19
N GLU A 121 16.21 8.33 -6.37
CA GLU A 121 15.66 7.19 -7.10
C GLU A 121 16.10 7.17 -8.57
N ASP A 122 16.11 8.30 -9.30
CA ASP A 122 16.54 8.35 -10.70
C ASP A 122 18.04 8.11 -10.91
N ARG A 123 18.85 8.15 -9.84
CA ARG A 123 20.30 7.91 -9.89
C ARG A 123 20.69 6.44 -9.67
N HIS A 124 19.77 5.60 -9.21
CA HIS A 124 20.02 4.22 -8.81
C HIS A 124 19.00 3.28 -9.46
#